data_AF-A0A930IXR6-F1
#
_entry.id   AF-A0A930IXR6-F1
#
_cell.length_a   1.000
_cell.length_b   1.000
_cell.length_c   1.000
_cell.angle_alpha   90.00
_cell.angle_beta   90.00
_cell.angle_gamma   90.00
#
_symmetry.space_group_name_H-M   'P 1'
#
loop_
_entity.id
_entity.type
_entity.pdbx_description
1 polymer ?
#
loop_
_entity_poly.entity_id
_entity_poly.type
_entity_poly.pdbx_seq_one_letter_code
_entity_poly.pdbx_strand_id
1 'polypeptide(L)' 'IYPAREEPIPGVTSALIYDNLRKGIEKQMIKKDDVLDFVRSRDFDVLVVLGAGNLDNYVPQITEIIQEKENQESKK' A
#
# COMPACT_ATOMS: atom_id res chain seq x y z
N ILE A 1 10.16 -1.83 5.57
CA ILE A 1 10.54 -0.44 5.92
C ILE A 1 11.52 0.04 4.87
N TYR A 2 11.40 1.28 4.40
CA TYR A 2 12.28 1.81 3.35
C TYR A 2 13.57 2.36 3.98
N PRO A 3 14.78 1.94 3.54
CA PRO A 3 16.02 2.21 4.27
C PRO A 3 16.63 3.60 4.04
N ALA A 4 16.22 4.34 3.00
CA ALA A 4 16.73 5.70 2.72
C ALA A 4 18.27 5.86 2.68
N ARG A 5 19.00 4.80 2.26
CA ARG A 5 20.48 4.67 2.24
C ARG A 5 21.13 4.39 3.61
N GLU A 6 20.35 4.10 4.64
CA GLU A 6 20.85 3.66 5.93
C GLU A 6 21.05 2.14 5.96
N GLU A 7 22.00 1.70 6.78
CA GLU A 7 22.18 0.28 7.09
C GLU A 7 21.02 -0.25 7.94
N PRO A 8 20.60 -1.51 7.74
CA PRO A 8 19.56 -2.11 8.58
C PRO A 8 19.95 -2.14 10.06
N ILE A 9 19.05 -1.69 10.92
CA ILE A 9 19.21 -1.80 12.38
C ILE A 9 18.59 -3.13 12.85
N PRO A 10 19.31 -3.98 13.60
CA PRO A 10 18.76 -5.23 14.12
C PRO A 10 17.46 -5.02 14.92
N GLY A 11 16.44 -5.80 14.58
CA GLY A 11 15.11 -5.71 15.20
C GLY A 11 14.20 -4.60 14.65
N VAL A 12 14.71 -3.70 13.81
CA VAL A 12 13.91 -2.62 13.21
C VAL A 12 13.30 -3.07 11.89
N THR A 13 11.99 -3.29 11.89
CA THR A 13 11.23 -3.72 10.71
C THR A 13 9.86 -3.03 10.64
N SER A 14 9.12 -3.23 9.54
CA SER A 14 7.72 -2.78 9.43
C SER A 14 6.81 -3.35 10.54
N ALA A 15 7.19 -4.48 11.16
CA ALA A 15 6.43 -5.07 12.25
C ALA A 15 6.31 -4.12 13.46
N LEU A 16 7.32 -3.29 13.72
CA LEU A 16 7.26 -2.31 14.82
C LEU A 16 6.07 -1.35 14.67
N ILE A 17 5.87 -0.80 13.47
CA ILE A 17 4.71 0.07 13.20
C ILE A 17 3.43 -0.76 13.30
N TYR A 18 3.39 -1.91 12.63
CA TYR A 18 2.23 -2.79 12.60
C TYR A 18 1.75 -3.14 14.01
N ASP A 19 2.63 -3.63 14.88
CA ASP A 19 2.32 -4.11 16.24
C ASP A 19 1.92 -2.99 17.20
N ASN A 20 2.38 -1.76 16.97
CA ASN A 20 2.08 -0.60 17.81
C ASN A 20 0.86 0.21 17.34
N LEU A 21 0.18 -0.20 16.26
CA LEU A 21 -1.12 0.36 15.91
C LEU A 21 -2.16 0.06 17.00
N ARG A 22 -3.11 0.97 17.19
CA ARG A 22 -4.19 0.84 18.17
C ARG A 22 -4.92 -0.50 18.00
N LYS A 23 -5.19 -1.19 19.12
CA LYS A 23 -5.96 -2.44 19.12
C LYS A 23 -7.32 -2.24 18.42
N GLY A 24 -7.70 -3.21 17.60
CA GLY A 24 -8.94 -3.21 16.82
C GLY A 24 -8.87 -2.47 15.48
N ILE A 25 -7.76 -1.82 15.14
CA ILE A 25 -7.56 -1.32 13.78
C ILE A 25 -7.35 -2.49 12.82
N GLU A 26 -8.08 -2.49 11.72
CA GLU A 26 -7.82 -3.38 10.59
C GLU A 26 -6.48 -3.03 9.95
N LYS A 27 -5.59 -4.02 9.89
CA LYS A 27 -4.24 -3.85 9.36
C LYS A 27 -3.77 -5.14 8.71
N GLN A 28 -3.07 -5.00 7.59
CA GLN A 28 -2.46 -6.12 6.88
C GLN A 28 -1.01 -5.77 6.54
N MET A 29 -0.11 -6.73 6.72
CA MET A 29 1.25 -6.63 6.21
C MET A 29 1.26 -7.18 4.78
N ILE A 30 1.80 -6.41 3.83
CA ILE A 30 1.80 -6.76 2.41
C ILE A 30 3.24 -6.60 1.90
N LYS A 31 3.68 -7.52 1.03
CA LYS A 31 4.94 -7.33 0.32
C LYS A 31 4.74 -6.27 -0.74
N LYS A 32 5.74 -5.40 -0.92
CA LYS A 32 5.68 -4.30 -1.88
C LYS A 32 5.24 -4.76 -3.28
N ASP A 33 5.77 -5.88 -3.75
CA ASP A 33 5.51 -6.37 -5.11
C ASP A 33 4.07 -6.87 -5.32
N ASP A 34 3.37 -7.20 -4.23
CA ASP A 34 1.98 -7.68 -4.24
C ASP A 34 0.96 -6.53 -4.20
N VAL A 35 1.41 -5.26 -4.14
CA VAL A 35 0.51 -4.11 -3.91
C VAL A 35 -0.49 -3.88 -5.05
N LEU A 36 -0.09 -4.13 -6.30
CA LEU A 36 -0.97 -3.92 -7.45
C LEU A 36 -2.12 -4.93 -7.44
N ASP A 37 -1.83 -6.19 -7.10
CA ASP A 37 -2.85 -7.22 -7.00
C ASP A 37 -3.77 -6.97 -5.80
N PHE A 38 -3.22 -6.50 -4.68
CA PHE A 38 -4.01 -6.05 -3.55
C PHE A 38 -5.01 -4.96 -3.94
N VAL A 39 -4.56 -3.93 -4.67
CA VAL A 39 -5.44 -2.84 -5.15
C VAL A 39 -6.48 -3.35 -6.14
N ARG A 40 -6.13 -4.25 -7.07
CA ARG A 40 -7.12 -4.87 -7.98
C ARG A 40 -8.20 -5.64 -7.23
N SER A 41 -7.83 -6.31 -6.14
CA SER A 41 -8.74 -7.19 -5.39
C SER A 41 -9.75 -6.45 -4.48
N ARG A 42 -9.63 -5.14 -4.34
CA ARG A 42 -10.44 -4.33 -3.41
C ARG A 42 -10.97 -3.06 -4.04
N ASP A 43 -12.12 -2.62 -3.54
CA ASP A 43 -12.70 -1.33 -3.91
C ASP A 43 -12.43 -0.33 -2.79
N PHE A 44 -12.30 0.95 -3.16
CA PHE A 44 -11.90 2.02 -2.27
C PHE A 44 -12.72 3.27 -2.57
N ASP A 45 -13.35 3.86 -1.56
CA ASP A 45 -13.92 5.21 -1.69
C ASP A 45 -12.80 6.25 -1.81
N VAL A 46 -11.74 6.09 -1.00
CA VAL A 46 -10.54 6.91 -1.00
C VAL A 46 -9.32 6.03 -0.71
N LEU A 47 -8.32 6.05 -1.60
CA LEU A 47 -7.03 5.41 -1.38
C LEU A 47 -5.95 6.46 -1.10
N VAL A 48 -5.26 6.33 0.04
CA VAL A 48 -4.13 7.19 0.43
C VAL A 48 -2.85 6.37 0.43
N VAL A 49 -1.87 6.80 -0.37
CA VAL A 49 -0.49 6.30 -0.30
C VAL A 49 0.32 7.30 0.53
N LEU A 50 0.86 6.85 1.67
CA LEU A 50 1.59 7.72 2.61
C LEU A 50 3.01 7.20 2.85
N GLY A 51 3.98 8.09 2.66
CA GLY A 51 5.38 7.86 2.99
C GLY A 51 6.33 8.49 1.97
N ALA A 52 7.61 8.63 2.36
CA ALA A 52 8.69 9.12 1.47
C ALA A 52 9.55 7.96 0.93
N GLY A 53 8.97 6.77 0.88
CA GLY A 53 9.62 5.56 0.38
C GLY A 53 9.24 5.28 -1.07
N ASN A 54 9.75 4.17 -1.59
CA ASN A 54 9.63 3.79 -2.99
C ASN A 54 8.28 3.13 -3.38
N LEU A 55 7.20 3.40 -2.66
CA LEU A 55 5.86 2.91 -3.04
C LEU A 55 5.21 3.84 -4.07
N ASP A 56 5.65 5.09 -4.11
CA ASP A 56 5.33 6.09 -5.14
C ASP A 56 5.59 5.61 -6.57
N ASN A 57 6.62 4.77 -6.76
CA ASN A 57 6.92 4.11 -8.03
C ASN A 57 5.74 3.31 -8.63
N TYR A 58 4.75 2.92 -7.82
CA TYR A 58 3.57 2.17 -8.25
C TYR A 58 2.31 3.03 -8.35
N VAL A 59 2.36 4.30 -7.93
CA VAL A 59 1.20 5.21 -7.97
C VAL A 59 0.61 5.36 -9.37
N PRO A 60 1.39 5.45 -10.46
CA PRO A 60 0.84 5.47 -11.81
C PRO A 60 -0.01 4.23 -12.12
N GLN A 61 0.52 3.03 -11.87
CA GLN A 61 -0.20 1.77 -12.12
C GLN A 61 -1.41 1.60 -11.18
N ILE A 62 -1.31 2.03 -9.93
CA ILE A 62 -2.45 2.08 -8.99
C ILE A 62 -3.56 2.98 -9.54
N THR A 63 -3.19 4.14 -10.08
CA THR A 63 -4.15 5.09 -10.67
C THR A 63 -4.85 4.49 -11.87
N GLU A 64 -4.11 3.83 -12.77
CA GLU A 64 -4.67 3.12 -13.92
C GLU A 64 -5.68 2.05 -13.48
N ILE A 65 -5.33 1.22 -12.49
CA ILE A 65 -6.22 0.16 -11.97
C ILE A 65 -7.54 0.76 -11.44
N ILE A 66 -7.47 1.86 -10.68
CA ILE A 66 -8.66 2.50 -10.12
C ILE A 66 -9.53 3.09 -11.24
N GLN A 67 -8.93 3.79 -12.21
CA GLN A 67 -9.67 4.35 -13.34
C GLN A 67 -10.33 3.26 -14.19
N GLU A 68 -9.66 2.14 -14.41
CA GLU A 68 -10.24 1.00 -15.12
C GLU A 68 -11.48 0.46 -14.40
N LYS A 69 -11.44 0.33 -13.07
CA LYS A 69 -12.60 -0.12 -12.28
C LYS A 69 -13.80 0.82 -12.41
N GLU A 70 -13.59 2.12 -12.21
CA GLU A 70 -14.65 3.14 -12.34
C GLU A 70 -15.30 3.14 -13.74
N ASN A 71 -14.48 2.97 -14.77
CA ASN A 71 -14.94 2.91 -16.16
C ASN A 71 -15.72 1.64 -16.49
N GLN A 72 -15.45 0.51 -15.82
CA GLN A 72 -16.21 -0.73 -15.99
C GLN A 72 -17.55 -0.66 -15.26
N GLU A 73 -17.62 -0.02 -14.10
CA GLU A 73 -18.87 0.21 -13.38
C GLU A 73 -19.80 1.16 -14.13
N SER A 74 -19.27 2.23 -14.71
CA SER A 74 -20.05 3.21 -15.50
C SER A 74 -20.67 2.63 -16.78
N LYS A 75 -20.22 1.44 -17.23
CA LYS A 75 -20.71 0.75 -18.42
C LYS A 75 -21.73 -0.35 -18.11
N LYS A 76 -21.98 -0.65 -16.83
CA LYS A 76 -23.05 -1.55 -16.39
C LYS A 76 -24.35 -0.79 -16.19
#